data_AF-A0A512ILM1-F1
#
_entry.id   AF-A0A512ILM1-F1
#
_cell.length_a   1.000
_cell.length_b   1.000
_cell.length_c   1.000
_cell.angle_alpha   90.00
_cell.angle_beta   90.00
_cell.angle_gamma   90.00
#
_symmetry.space_group_name_H-M   'P 1'
#
loop_
_entity.id
_entity.type
_entity.pdbx_description
1 polymer ?
#
loop_
_entity_poly.entity_id
_entity_poly.type
_entity_poly.pdbx_seq_one_letter_code
_entity_poly.pdbx_strand_id
1 'polypeptide(L)' 'MTASECDDLNRARDALTRQRSAIAKRLSGIELAPVSMAEDLTRVLLAIEAVDRALSDAGRPHLPAEM' A
#
# COMPACT_ATOMS: atom_id res chain seq x y z
N MET A 1 -3.96 4.35 -19.17
CA MET A 1 -2.89 3.58 -18.53
C MET A 1 -2.51 2.41 -19.42
N THR A 2 -1.24 2.31 -19.78
CA THR A 2 -0.67 1.21 -20.57
C THR A 2 -0.42 -0.02 -19.69
N ALA A 3 -0.20 -1.19 -20.30
CA ALA A 3 0.12 -2.40 -19.55
C ALA A 3 1.39 -2.24 -18.70
N SER A 4 2.43 -1.60 -19.24
CA SER A 4 3.68 -1.35 -18.51
C SER A 4 3.46 -0.46 -17.28
N GLU A 5 2.66 0.60 -17.39
CA GLU A 5 2.32 1.46 -16.25
C GLU A 5 1.56 0.70 -15.16
N CYS A 6 0.68 -0.24 -15.55
CA CYS A 6 -0.01 -1.10 -14.59
C CYS A 6 0.96 -2.02 -13.86
N ASP A 7 1.94 -2.59 -14.58
CA ASP A 7 2.97 -3.44 -13.99
C ASP A 7 3.85 -2.66 -13.01
N ASP A 8 4.21 -1.41 -13.35
CA ASP A 8 4.94 -0.51 -12.46
C ASP A 8 4.14 -0.19 -11.19
N LEU A 9 2.85 0.11 -11.33
CA LEU A 9 1.96 0.34 -10.18
C LEU A 9 1.82 -0.91 -9.30
N ASN A 10 1.66 -2.10 -9.88
CA ASN A 10 1.63 -3.34 -9.12
C ASN A 10 2.94 -3.58 -8.36
N ARG A 11 4.10 -3.35 -8.99
CA ARG A 11 5.40 -3.42 -8.32
C ARG A 11 5.52 -2.43 -7.17
N ALA A 12 5.04 -1.20 -7.37
CA ALA A 12 5.02 -0.17 -6.34
C ALA A 12 4.12 -0.58 -5.16
N ARG A 13 2.92 -1.10 -5.44
CA ARG A 13 1.98 -1.62 -4.44
C ARG A 13 2.59 -2.73 -3.60
N ASP A 14 3.30 -3.66 -4.22
CA ASP A 14 3.99 -4.75 -3.52
C ASP A 14 5.08 -4.23 -2.58
N ALA A 15 5.85 -3.23 -3.02
CA ALA A 15 6.86 -2.58 -2.19
C ALA A 15 6.24 -1.87 -0.97
N LEU A 16 5.15 -1.13 -1.18
CA LEU A 16 4.40 -0.47 -0.12
C LEU A 16 3.80 -1.47 0.87
N THR A 17 3.28 -2.61 0.38
CA THR A 17 2.73 -3.69 1.22
C THR A 17 3.81 -4.31 2.11
N ARG A 18 5.02 -4.50 1.58
CA ARG A 18 6.19 -4.94 2.38
C ARG A 18 6.56 -3.90 3.44
N GLN A 19 6.59 -2.62 3.08
CA GLN A 19 6.88 -1.53 4.01
C GLN A 19 5.84 -1.44 5.14
N ARG A 20 4.54 -1.47 4.81
CA ARG A 20 3.43 -1.52 5.78
C ARG A 20 3.63 -2.66 6.77
N SER A 21 3.96 -3.85 6.27
CA SER A 21 4.18 -5.04 7.10
C SER A 21 5.40 -4.90 8.02
N ALA A 22 6.46 -4.25 7.56
CA ALA A 22 7.63 -3.94 8.38
C ALA A 22 7.30 -2.93 9.51
N ILE A 23 6.53 -1.88 9.20
CA ILE A 23 6.09 -0.89 10.20
C ILE A 23 5.18 -1.56 11.24
N ALA A 24 4.20 -2.35 10.81
CA ALA A 24 3.29 -3.07 11.70
C ALA A 24 4.04 -4.00 12.66
N LYS A 25 5.03 -4.76 12.17
CA LYS A 25 5.89 -5.61 13.02
C LYS A 25 6.69 -4.80 14.05
N ARG A 26 7.17 -3.62 13.68
CA ARG A 26 7.87 -2.73 14.62
C ARG A 26 6.91 -2.21 15.68
N LEU A 27 5.71 -1.77 15.30
CA LEU A 27 4.68 -1.30 16.22
C LEU A 27 4.26 -2.36 17.23
N SER A 28 4.12 -3.63 16.82
CA SER A 28 3.73 -4.72 17.73
C SER A 28 4.77 -5.00 18.83
N GLY A 29 6.01 -4.54 18.67
CA GLY A 29 7.07 -4.71 19.65
C GLY A 29 7.27 -3.53 20.61
N ILE A 30 6.44 -2.49 20.52
CA ILE A 30 6.61 -1.25 21.30
C ILE A 30 5.37 -1.04 22.17
N GLU A 31 5.57 -0.96 23.48
CA GLU A 31 4.49 -0.75 24.47
C GLU A 31 3.78 0.60 24.27
N LEU A 32 4.53 1.65 23.95
CA LEU A 32 4.00 2.96 23.58
C LEU A 32 4.68 3.47 22.31
N ALA A 33 4.04 3.23 21.16
CA ALA A 33 4.57 3.67 19.88
C ALA A 33 4.58 5.20 19.76
N PRO A 34 5.65 5.81 19.21
CA PRO A 34 5.67 7.24 18.94
C PRO A 34 4.65 7.59 17.84
N VAL A 35 4.04 8.77 17.96
CA VAL A 35 3.05 9.28 17.00
C VAL A 35 3.60 9.28 15.57
N SER A 36 4.87 9.62 15.38
CA SER A 36 5.53 9.62 14.07
C SER A 36 5.50 8.26 13.36
N MET A 37 5.54 7.15 14.10
CA MET A 37 5.42 5.81 13.50
C MET A 37 3.98 5.51 13.07
N ALA A 38 2.98 6.00 13.81
CA ALA A 38 1.58 5.89 13.40
C ALA A 38 1.30 6.74 12.15
N GLU A 39 1.91 7.93 12.05
CA GLU A 39 1.86 8.78 10.85
C GLU A 39 2.56 8.13 9.66
N ASP A 40 3.73 7.51 9.86
CA ASP A 40 4.43 6.76 8.81
C ASP A 40 3.56 5.61 8.29
N LEU A 41 2.92 4.85 9.20
CA LEU A 41 1.99 3.77 8.80
C LEU A 41 0.82 4.33 7.99
N THR A 42 0.22 5.42 8.47
CA THR A 42 -0.92 6.07 7.80
C THR A 42 -0.53 6.54 6.40
N ARG A 43 0.64 7.16 6.23
CA ARG A 43 1.15 7.59 4.92
C ARG A 43 1.33 6.41 3.96
N VAL A 44 1.85 5.28 4.42
CA VAL A 44 1.99 4.07 3.59
C VAL A 44 0.63 3.49 3.20
N LEU A 45 -0.34 3.46 4.12
CA LEU A 45 -1.70 2.98 3.83
C LEU A 45 -2.39 3.85 2.77
N LEU A 46 -2.29 5.18 2.90
CA LEU A 46 -2.83 6.11 1.91
C LEU A 46 -2.17 5.95 0.53
N ALA A 47 -0.85 5.69 0.49
CA ALA A 47 -0.15 5.42 -0.77
C ALA A 47 -0.63 4.11 -1.43
N ILE A 48 -0.87 3.04 -0.66
CA ILE A 48 -1.43 1.79 -1.18
C ILE A 48 -2.82 2.05 -1.77
N GLU A 49 -3.68 2.76 -1.03
CA GLU A 49 -5.03 3.07 -1.48
C GLU A 49 -5.03 3.91 -2.76
N ALA A 50 -4.13 4.90 -2.87
CA ALA A 50 -4.00 5.70 -4.08
C ALA A 50 -3.60 4.85 -5.30
N VAL A 51 -2.70 3.89 -5.13
CA VAL A 51 -2.31 2.95 -6.19
C VAL A 51 -3.46 2.01 -6.56
N ASP A 52 -4.14 1.46 -5.56
CA ASP A 52 -5.28 0.55 -5.79
C ASP A 52 -6.43 1.25 -6.51
N ARG A 53 -6.71 2.53 -6.19
CA ARG A 53 -7.67 3.37 -6.91
C ARG A 53 -7.22 3.63 -8.35
N ALA A 54 -5.96 4.00 -8.58
CA ALA A 54 -5.44 4.24 -9.93
C ALA A 54 -5.54 2.99 -10.83
N LEU A 55 -5.25 1.81 -10.26
CA LEU A 55 -5.43 0.51 -10.93
C LEU A 55 -6.91 0.23 -11.25
N SER A 56 -7.80 0.52 -10.31
CA SER A 56 -9.25 0.32 -10.47
C SER A 56 -9.84 1.26 -11.52
N ASP A 57 -9.48 2.55 -11.50
CA ASP A 57 -9.92 3.57 -12.47
C ASP A 57 -9.45 3.24 -13.90
N ALA A 58 -8.34 2.53 -14.03
CA ALA A 58 -7.84 2.03 -15.30
C ALA A 58 -8.48 0.69 -15.76
N GLY A 59 -9.46 0.18 -15.02
CA GLY A 59 -10.13 -1.10 -15.31
C GLY A 59 -9.24 -2.33 -15.10
N ARG A 60 -8.17 -2.20 -14.32
CA ARG A 60 -7.18 -3.25 -14.03
C ARG A 60 -6.93 -3.33 -12.51
N PRO A 61 -7.97 -3.62 -11.71
CA PRO A 61 -7.84 -3.62 -10.27
C PRO A 61 -6.81 -4.68 -9.82
N HIS A 62 -6.02 -4.36 -8.78
CA HIS A 62 -5.00 -5.27 -8.27
C HIS A 62 -5.60 -6.59 -7.76
N LEU A 63 -6.70 -6.49 -7.01
CA LEU A 63 -7.52 -7.63 -6.65
C LEU A 63 -8.72 -7.66 -7.61
N PRO A 64 -9.08 -8.82 -8.17
CA PRO A 64 -10.33 -8.93 -8.89
C PRO A 64 -11.47 -8.54 -7.93
N ALA A 65 -12.44 -7.76 -8.42
CA ALA A 65 -13.67 -7.53 -7.67
C ALA A 65 -14.25 -8.91 -7.33
N GLU A 66 -14.45 -9.19 -6.05
CA GLU A 66 -15.06 -10.45 -5.61
C GLU A 66 -16.38 -10.63 -6.38
N MET A 67 -16.51 -11.75 -7.10
CA MET A 67 -17.75 -12.12 -7.80
C MET A 67 -18.78 -12.68 -6.81
#